data_AF-A0A8T5YPR4-F1
#
_entry.id   AF-A0A8T5YPR4-F1
#
_cell.length_a   1.000
_cell.length_b   1.000
_cell.length_c   1.000
_cell.angle_alpha   90.00
_cell.angle_beta   90.00
_cell.angle_gamma   90.00
#
_symmetry.space_group_name_H-M   'P 1'
#
loop_
_entity.id
_entity.type
_entity.pdbx_description
1 polymer ?
#
loop_
_entity_poly.entity_id
_entity_poly.type
_entity_poly.pdbx_seq_one_letter_code
_entity_poly.pdbx_strand_id
1 'polypeptide(L)'
;PEDLASLRLGVSGGSALPVELLRRFEATFDCEILEGYGLSETSPAAGFNHPGQEHQPGSIGRAVRGCELQLVTPDGAVVPEGDEETLGELWIRGENVMKGYWGKPEATAQAITEDGWFRSGDLARRDAAG
;
A
#
# COMPACT_ATOMS: atom_id res chain seq x y z
N PRO A 1 -7.89 -12.75 26.08
CA PRO A 1 -8.95 -12.05 26.85
C PRO A 1 -10.35 -12.48 26.38
N GLU A 2 -11.21 -12.94 27.31
CA GLU A 2 -12.53 -13.50 26.98
C GLU A 2 -13.43 -12.53 26.20
N ASP A 3 -13.32 -11.23 26.49
CA ASP A 3 -14.10 -10.17 25.82
C ASP A 3 -13.83 -10.05 24.31
N LEU A 4 -12.71 -10.61 23.81
CA LEU A 4 -12.30 -10.55 22.40
C LEU A 4 -12.27 -11.93 21.73
N ALA A 5 -12.88 -12.95 22.34
CA ALA A 5 -12.89 -14.32 21.80
C ALA A 5 -13.56 -14.44 20.41
N SER A 6 -14.36 -13.45 19.99
CA SER A 6 -14.98 -13.41 18.66
C SER A 6 -14.16 -12.64 17.60
N LEU A 7 -13.01 -12.07 17.97
CA LEU A 7 -12.13 -11.38 17.04
C LEU A 7 -11.48 -12.42 16.12
N ARG A 8 -11.48 -12.15 14.81
CA ARG A 8 -10.96 -13.08 13.78
C ARG A 8 -9.90 -12.47 12.87
N LEU A 9 -9.90 -11.15 12.77
CA LEU A 9 -9.02 -10.41 11.87
C LEU A 9 -8.91 -8.96 12.35
N GLY A 10 -7.68 -8.45 12.42
CA GLY A 10 -7.37 -7.04 12.53
C GLY A 10 -6.90 -6.49 11.18
N VAL A 11 -7.15 -5.21 10.93
CA VAL A 11 -6.59 -4.49 9.78
C VAL A 11 -5.88 -3.24 10.27
N SER A 12 -4.69 -3.00 9.78
CA SER A 12 -3.88 -1.82 10.08
C SER A 12 -3.54 -1.06 8.79
N GLY A 13 -3.55 0.26 8.85
CA GLY A 13 -3.19 1.13 7.72
C GLY A 13 -3.02 2.58 8.16
N GLY A 14 -2.54 3.42 7.24
CA GLY A 14 -2.31 4.86 7.46
C GLY A 14 -0.97 5.22 8.12
N SER A 15 -0.30 4.25 8.77
CA SER A 15 1.08 4.38 9.25
C SER A 15 1.74 3.01 9.30
N ALA A 16 3.08 2.98 9.23
CA ALA A 16 3.85 1.75 9.42
C ALA A 16 3.54 1.13 10.81
N LEU A 17 3.17 -0.15 10.82
CA LEU A 17 2.98 -0.92 12.04
C LEU A 17 4.32 -1.52 12.47
N PRO A 18 4.85 -1.22 13.67
CA PRO A 18 6.07 -1.88 14.13
C PRO A 18 5.88 -3.39 14.19
N VAL A 19 6.76 -4.16 13.53
CA VAL A 19 6.67 -5.63 13.46
C VAL A 19 6.59 -6.27 14.85
N GLU A 20 7.27 -5.69 15.84
CA GLU A 20 7.20 -6.16 17.22
C GLU A 20 5.79 -6.00 17.83
N LEU A 21 5.10 -4.90 17.50
CA LEU A 21 3.73 -4.68 17.95
C LEU A 21 2.76 -5.65 17.29
N LEU A 22 2.91 -5.89 15.99
CA LEU A 22 2.15 -6.90 15.25
C LEU A 22 2.29 -8.27 15.93
N ARG A 23 3.53 -8.75 16.10
CA ARG A 23 3.81 -10.06 16.71
C ARG A 23 3.23 -10.19 18.12
N ARG A 24 3.37 -9.14 18.93
CA ARG A 24 2.84 -9.12 20.30
C ARG A 24 1.31 -9.17 20.29
N PHE A 25 0.66 -8.46 19.38
CA PHE A 25 -0.80 -8.48 19.25
C PHE A 25 -1.29 -9.88 18.87
N GLU A 26 -0.73 -10.47 17.80
CA GLU A 26 -1.13 -11.80 17.33
C GLU A 26 -0.96 -12.86 18.43
N ALA A 27 0.17 -12.84 19.15
CA ALA A 27 0.40 -13.76 20.26
C ALA A 27 -0.55 -13.53 21.47
N THR A 28 -1.05 -12.32 21.67
CA THR A 28 -1.92 -11.97 22.80
C THR A 28 -3.39 -12.27 22.53
N PHE A 29 -3.83 -12.06 21.29
CA PHE A 29 -5.24 -12.14 20.90
C PHE A 29 -5.56 -13.32 19.99
N ASP A 30 -4.56 -14.10 19.57
CA ASP A 30 -4.71 -15.21 18.62
C ASP A 30 -5.47 -14.79 17.35
N CYS A 31 -5.09 -13.61 16.83
CA CYS A 31 -5.77 -12.93 15.73
C CYS A 31 -4.75 -12.30 14.80
N GLU A 32 -4.80 -12.68 13.53
CA GLU A 32 -4.00 -12.11 12.44
C GLU A 32 -4.26 -10.61 12.28
N ILE A 33 -3.20 -9.84 11.98
CA ILE A 33 -3.32 -8.45 11.51
C ILE A 33 -2.83 -8.34 10.08
N LEU A 34 -3.69 -7.82 9.20
CA LEU A 34 -3.33 -7.50 7.82
C LEU A 34 -3.02 -6.01 7.69
N GLU A 35 -1.84 -5.71 7.15
CA GLU A 35 -1.42 -4.35 6.82
C GLU A 35 -1.91 -3.96 5.41
N GLY A 36 -2.32 -2.69 5.29
CA GLY A 36 -2.76 -2.10 4.05
C GLY A 36 -2.19 -0.71 3.88
N TYR A 37 -2.01 -0.33 2.63
CA TYR A 37 -1.53 0.98 2.23
C TYR A 37 -2.50 1.65 1.27
N GLY A 38 -2.63 2.95 1.42
CA GLY A 38 -3.25 3.84 0.48
C GLY A 38 -3.34 5.24 1.07
N LEU A 39 -3.90 6.14 0.29
CA LEU A 39 -4.06 7.54 0.64
C LEU A 39 -5.53 7.94 0.50
N SER A 40 -5.85 9.16 0.92
CA SER A 40 -7.19 9.73 0.68
C SER A 40 -7.50 9.77 -0.83
N GLU A 41 -6.46 9.93 -1.63
CA GLU A 41 -6.44 9.96 -3.08
C GLU A 41 -6.72 8.59 -3.73
N THR A 42 -6.74 7.47 -2.97
CA THR A 42 -6.93 6.10 -3.49
C THR A 42 -8.13 5.37 -2.90
N SER A 43 -9.07 6.08 -2.28
CA SER A 43 -10.41 5.61 -1.87
C SER A 43 -10.55 4.15 -1.35
N PRO A 44 -9.96 3.76 -0.21
CA PRO A 44 -8.82 4.34 0.48
C PRO A 44 -7.53 3.51 0.33
N ALA A 45 -7.59 2.32 -0.29
CA ALA A 45 -6.50 1.35 -0.32
C ALA A 45 -6.00 1.13 -1.75
N ALA A 46 -4.69 0.98 -1.89
CA ALA A 46 -3.99 0.66 -3.13
C ALA A 46 -3.19 -0.65 -3.01
N GLY A 47 -2.59 -0.91 -1.85
CA GLY A 47 -1.89 -2.14 -1.50
C GLY A 47 -2.50 -2.80 -0.26
N PHE A 48 -2.52 -4.13 -0.22
CA PHE A 48 -3.04 -4.87 0.94
C PHE A 48 -2.41 -6.26 1.08
N ASN A 49 -2.18 -6.68 2.33
CA ASN A 49 -1.89 -8.08 2.66
C ASN A 49 -3.19 -8.88 2.58
N HIS A 50 -3.34 -9.70 1.56
CA HIS A 50 -4.62 -10.37 1.25
C HIS A 50 -4.90 -11.52 2.23
N PRO A 51 -6.13 -11.64 2.77
CA PRO A 51 -6.48 -12.73 3.68
C PRO A 51 -6.20 -14.11 3.07
N GLY A 52 -5.61 -15.00 3.86
CA GLY A 52 -5.29 -16.37 3.45
C GLY A 52 -4.10 -16.49 2.49
N GLN A 53 -3.32 -15.42 2.32
CA GLN A 53 -2.04 -15.45 1.60
C GLN A 53 -0.89 -15.20 2.58
N GLU A 54 0.26 -15.80 2.29
CA GLU A 54 1.50 -15.44 2.99
C GLU A 54 1.80 -13.97 2.73
N HIS A 55 2.12 -13.25 3.80
CA HIS A 55 2.51 -11.85 3.74
C HIS A 55 3.72 -11.61 4.63
N GLN A 56 4.53 -10.62 4.24
CA GLN A 56 5.73 -10.24 4.96
C GLN A 56 5.37 -9.16 5.99
N PRO A 57 5.60 -9.37 7.31
CA PRO A 57 5.37 -8.33 8.30
C PRO A 57 6.16 -7.05 7.97
N GLY A 58 5.49 -5.90 8.03
CA GLY A 58 6.02 -4.61 7.63
C GLY A 58 5.94 -4.32 6.13
N SER A 59 5.35 -5.22 5.33
CA SER A 59 5.04 -4.97 3.92
C SER A 59 3.63 -4.39 3.78
N ILE A 60 3.48 -3.48 2.81
CA ILE A 60 2.19 -2.91 2.41
C ILE A 60 1.35 -3.86 1.54
N GLY A 61 1.91 -5.04 1.23
CA GLY A 61 1.29 -6.07 0.42
C GLY A 61 1.21 -5.73 -1.06
N ARG A 62 0.27 -6.38 -1.74
CA ARG A 62 0.13 -6.32 -3.20
C ARG A 62 -1.03 -5.44 -3.60
N ALA A 63 -1.05 -5.03 -4.86
CA ALA A 63 -2.14 -4.24 -5.44
C ALA A 63 -3.52 -4.83 -5.09
N VAL A 64 -4.44 -3.98 -4.64
CA VAL A 64 -5.84 -4.38 -4.49
C VAL A 64 -6.48 -4.55 -5.87
N ARG A 65 -7.62 -5.25 -5.92
CA ARG A 65 -8.34 -5.47 -7.18
C ARG A 65 -8.61 -4.13 -7.89
N GLY A 66 -8.29 -4.09 -9.18
CA GLY A 66 -8.52 -2.90 -10.01
C GLY A 66 -7.46 -1.80 -9.85
N CYS A 67 -6.41 -2.06 -9.06
CA CYS A 67 -5.25 -1.20 -8.94
C CYS A 67 -4.03 -1.81 -9.61
N GLU A 68 -3.16 -0.95 -10.09
CA GLU A 68 -1.81 -1.24 -10.55
C GLU A 68 -0.83 -0.41 -9.70
N LEU A 69 0.29 -1.03 -9.36
CA LEU A 69 1.37 -0.41 -8.59
C LEU A 69 2.66 -0.46 -9.42
N GLN A 70 3.31 0.69 -9.55
CA GLN A 70 4.58 0.81 -10.27
C GLN A 70 5.57 1.61 -9.42
N LEU A 71 6.83 1.20 -9.41
CA LEU A 71 7.90 1.96 -8.78
C LEU A 71 8.64 2.78 -9.84
N VAL A 72 8.81 4.07 -9.60
CA VAL A 72 9.48 4.99 -10.54
C VAL A 72 10.63 5.69 -9.84
N THR A 73 11.82 5.63 -10.42
CA THR A 73 13.02 6.27 -9.88
C THR A 73 12.98 7.80 -10.07
N PRO A 74 13.82 8.58 -9.36
CA PRO A 74 13.84 10.04 -9.49
C PRO A 74 14.15 10.57 -10.90
N ASP A 75 14.84 9.80 -11.74
CA ASP A 75 15.12 10.09 -13.15
C ASP A 75 13.96 9.68 -14.09
N GLY A 76 12.88 9.12 -13.55
CA GLY A 76 11.66 8.78 -14.29
C GLY A 76 11.68 7.38 -14.92
N ALA A 77 12.63 6.52 -14.56
CA ALA A 77 12.68 5.15 -15.04
C ALA A 77 11.79 4.23 -14.19
N VAL A 78 11.13 3.27 -14.83
CA VAL A 78 10.38 2.22 -14.12
C VAL A 78 11.39 1.24 -13.52
N VAL A 79 11.26 0.96 -12.22
CA VAL A 79 12.06 -0.08 -11.55
C VAL A 79 11.64 -1.44 -12.11
N PRO A 80 12.57 -2.23 -12.68
CA PRO A 80 12.25 -3.51 -13.27
C PRO A 80 11.69 -4.52 -12.26
N GLU A 81 10.87 -5.45 -12.72
CA GLU A 81 10.50 -6.61 -11.90
C GLU A 81 11.74 -7.43 -11.53
N GLY A 82 11.81 -7.87 -10.27
CA GLY A 82 12.95 -8.61 -9.73
C GLY A 82 14.11 -7.73 -9.23
N ASP A 83 14.06 -6.41 -9.39
CA ASP A 83 14.97 -5.50 -8.68
C ASP A 83 14.41 -5.22 -7.27
N GLU A 84 15.02 -5.88 -6.27
CA GLU A 84 14.55 -5.83 -4.88
C GLU A 84 15.16 -4.72 -4.03
N GLU A 85 16.18 -4.03 -4.56
CA GLU A 85 17.02 -3.10 -3.81
C GLU A 85 16.73 -1.64 -4.17
N THR A 86 16.32 -1.39 -5.42
CA THR A 86 16.05 -0.04 -5.90
C THR A 86 14.78 0.53 -5.27
N LEU A 87 14.93 1.66 -4.57
CA LEU A 87 13.81 2.46 -4.10
C LEU A 87 13.26 3.31 -5.25
N GLY A 88 11.94 3.27 -5.42
CA GLY A 88 11.20 4.14 -6.33
C GLY A 88 10.01 4.79 -5.63
N GLU A 89 9.54 5.89 -6.20
CA GLU A 89 8.23 6.45 -5.84
C GLU A 89 7.13 5.47 -6.26
N LEU A 90 6.19 5.20 -5.36
CA LEU A 90 5.05 4.34 -5.61
C LEU A 90 3.99 5.10 -6.42
N TRP A 91 3.85 4.74 -7.68
CA TRP A 91 2.82 5.24 -8.57
C TRP A 91 1.65 4.26 -8.60
N ILE A 92 0.44 4.81 -8.60
CA ILE A 92 -0.81 4.04 -8.43
C ILE A 92 -1.76 4.39 -9.56
N ARG A 93 -2.29 3.39 -10.26
CA ARG A 93 -3.34 3.58 -11.26
C ARG A 93 -4.51 2.66 -10.96
N GLY A 94 -5.74 3.15 -11.04
CA GLY A 94 -6.91 2.35 -10.75
C GLY A 94 -8.19 3.16 -10.71
N GLU A 95 -9.34 2.48 -10.67
CA GLU A 95 -10.65 3.11 -10.59
C GLU A 95 -10.91 3.86 -9.27
N ASN A 96 -10.10 3.57 -8.25
CA ASN A 96 -10.15 4.15 -6.91
C ASN A 96 -9.35 5.46 -6.79
N VAL A 97 -8.52 5.80 -7.78
CA VAL A 97 -7.74 7.03 -7.80
C VAL A 97 -8.69 8.23 -7.92
N MET A 98 -8.42 9.27 -7.13
CA MET A 98 -9.22 10.49 -7.11
C MET A 98 -9.30 11.12 -8.50
N LYS A 99 -10.33 11.95 -8.70
CA LYS A 99 -10.47 12.73 -9.94
C LYS A 99 -9.51 13.93 -10.01
N GLY A 100 -8.86 14.27 -8.90
CA GLY A 100 -8.01 15.43 -8.76
C GLY A 100 -8.32 16.26 -7.52
N TYR A 101 -7.45 17.23 -7.27
CA TYR A 101 -7.59 18.15 -6.16
C TYR A 101 -8.63 19.23 -6.48
N TRP A 102 -9.59 19.43 -5.57
CA TRP A 102 -10.69 20.38 -5.75
C TRP A 102 -10.19 21.80 -6.02
N GLY A 103 -10.60 22.37 -7.15
CA GLY A 103 -10.24 23.73 -7.56
C GLY A 103 -8.76 23.95 -7.86
N LYS A 104 -7.98 22.87 -8.07
CA LYS A 104 -6.53 22.92 -8.30
C LYS A 104 -6.12 22.05 -9.51
N PRO A 105 -6.43 22.49 -10.74
CA PRO A 105 -6.11 21.71 -11.94
C PRO A 105 -4.60 21.53 -12.16
N GLU A 106 -3.77 22.52 -11.82
CA GLU A 106 -2.31 22.42 -11.97
C GLU A 106 -1.71 21.38 -11.02
N ALA A 107 -2.14 21.38 -9.75
CA ALA A 107 -1.71 20.37 -8.79
C ALA A 107 -2.19 18.97 -9.19
N THR A 108 -3.39 18.89 -9.78
CA THR A 108 -3.94 17.63 -10.30
C THR A 108 -3.08 17.09 -11.45
N ALA A 109 -2.73 17.94 -12.41
CA ALA A 109 -1.87 17.54 -13.55
C ALA A 109 -0.43 17.21 -13.13
N GLN A 110 0.05 17.74 -12.00
CA GLN A 110 1.35 17.36 -11.43
C GLN A 110 1.30 16.01 -10.72
N ALA A 111 0.19 15.70 -10.06
CA ALA A 111 0.02 14.49 -9.26
C ALA A 111 -0.51 13.30 -10.08
N ILE A 112 -1.25 13.53 -11.15
CA ILE A 112 -1.82 12.48 -12.02
C ILE A 112 -1.26 12.67 -13.43
N THR A 113 -0.57 11.66 -13.93
CA THR A 113 -0.02 11.67 -15.29
C THR A 113 -1.12 11.54 -16.35
N GLU A 114 -0.80 11.89 -17.59
CA GLU A 114 -1.76 11.81 -18.71
C GLU A 114 -2.29 10.38 -18.95
N ASP A 115 -1.50 9.36 -18.61
CA ASP A 115 -1.87 7.94 -18.69
C ASP A 115 -2.46 7.37 -17.39
N GLY A 116 -2.80 8.25 -16.44
CA GLY A 116 -3.64 7.96 -15.27
C GLY A 116 -2.91 7.49 -14.02
N TRP A 117 -1.58 7.58 -13.96
CA TRP A 117 -0.82 7.25 -12.75
C TRP A 117 -0.85 8.40 -11.75
N PHE A 118 -1.30 8.10 -10.55
CA PHE A 118 -1.15 8.97 -9.39
C PHE A 118 0.23 8.78 -8.74
N ARG A 119 0.94 9.90 -8.58
CA ARG A 119 2.23 10.02 -7.91
C ARG A 119 2.00 10.22 -6.41
N SER A 120 2.19 9.16 -5.63
CA SER A 120 1.88 9.19 -4.19
C SER A 120 2.84 10.07 -3.38
N GLY A 121 4.07 10.27 -3.87
CA GLY A 121 5.18 10.84 -3.12
C GLY A 121 5.85 9.88 -2.14
N ASP A 122 5.33 8.66 -1.96
CA ASP A 122 5.88 7.67 -1.03
C ASP A 122 6.94 6.79 -1.71
N LEU A 123 8.02 6.50 -1.00
CA LEU A 123 9.08 5.62 -1.48
C LEU A 123 8.86 4.18 -1.03
N ALA A 124 9.05 3.23 -1.95
CA ALA A 124 8.94 1.81 -1.70
C ALA A 124 9.98 1.02 -2.50
N ARG A 125 10.20 -0.23 -2.08
CA ARG A 125 10.88 -1.27 -2.86
C ARG A 125 9.95 -2.47 -2.99
N ARG A 126 10.18 -3.28 -4.01
CA ARG A 126 9.46 -4.54 -4.23
C ARG A 126 10.33 -5.69 -3.73
N ASP A 127 9.77 -6.68 -3.05
CA ASP A 127 10.52 -7.89 -2.70
C ASP A 127 10.24 -9.02 -3.72
N ALA A 128 10.91 -10.17 -3.57
CA ALA A 128 10.71 -11.33 -4.43
C ALA A 128 9.26 -11.88 -4.43
N ALA A 129 8.47 -11.58 -3.39
CA ALA A 129 7.06 -11.95 -3.33
C ALA A 129 6.16 -10.95 -4.04
N GLY A 130 6.68 -9.79 -4.45
CA GLY A 130 6.00 -8.81 -5.30
C GLY A 130 5.26 -7.73 -4.54
#